data_AF-A0A8R2B7V4-F1
#
_entry.id   AF-A0A8R2B7V4-F1
#
_cell.length_a   1.000
_cell.length_b   1.000
_cell.length_c   1.000
_cell.angle_alpha   90.00
_cell.angle_beta   90.00
_cell.angle_gamma   90.00
#
_symmetry.space_group_name_H-M   'P 1'
#
loop_
_entity.id
_entity.type
_entity.pdbx_description
1 polymer ?
#
loop_
_entity_poly.entity_id
_entity_poly.type
_entity_poly.pdbx_seq_one_letter_code
_entity_poly.pdbx_strand_id
1 'polypeptide(L)'
;MQLRNKKIPWTLEEKNLALTLFYKSPTAYNFLRLQNINLPAPSTIRRWIGHSKFLPGLSGIFFSHIKKKFEHKTNNERSRSISFDEMYIKEFLEYSKDYDFIEGFEDFGHYA
;
A
#
# COMPACT_ATOMS: atom_id res chain seq x y z
N MET A 1 -20.92 11.71 3.39
CA MET A 1 -20.19 11.08 4.51
C MET A 1 -21.18 10.76 5.61
N GLN A 2 -21.35 9.47 5.94
CA GLN A 2 -22.38 9.06 6.88
C GLN A 2 -22.09 9.63 8.28
N LEU A 3 -23.05 10.37 8.84
CA LEU A 3 -23.13 10.67 10.26
C LEU A 3 -23.50 9.35 10.96
N ARG A 4 -22.51 8.49 11.23
CA ARG A 4 -22.75 7.18 11.84
C ARG A 4 -22.97 7.38 13.33
N ASN A 5 -24.21 7.21 13.78
CA ASN A 5 -24.57 7.22 15.21
C ASN A 5 -24.46 5.83 15.88
N LYS A 6 -24.05 4.78 15.15
CA LYS A 6 -23.91 3.39 15.65
C LYS A 6 -22.61 2.75 15.15
N LYS A 7 -22.05 1.82 15.93
CA LYS A 7 -20.88 1.01 15.55
C LYS A 7 -21.26 -0.02 14.48
N ILE A 8 -21.09 0.36 13.21
CA ILE A 8 -21.35 -0.48 12.03
C ILE A 8 -20.02 -0.72 11.30
N PRO A 9 -19.78 -1.90 10.70
CA PRO A 9 -18.62 -2.12 9.84
C PRO A 9 -18.50 -1.07 8.72
N TRP A 10 -17.28 -0.73 8.33
CA TRP A 10 -17.03 0.16 7.18
C TRP A 10 -17.29 -0.57 5.87
N THR A 11 -18.03 0.06 4.95
CA THR A 11 -18.25 -0.49 3.61
C THR A 11 -16.94 -0.48 2.81
N LEU A 12 -16.88 -1.24 1.71
CA LEU A 12 -15.69 -1.26 0.86
C LEU A 12 -15.39 0.12 0.26
N GLU A 13 -16.42 0.85 -0.15
CA GLU A 13 -16.28 2.20 -0.71
C GLU A 13 -15.73 3.19 0.32
N GLU A 14 -16.23 3.15 1.55
CA GLU A 14 -15.73 4.00 2.64
C GLU A 14 -14.29 3.67 3.01
N LYS A 15 -13.94 2.37 3.03
CA LYS A 15 -12.55 1.92 3.22
C LYS A 15 -11.64 2.49 2.13
N ASN A 16 -12.03 2.35 0.86
CA ASN A 16 -11.26 2.82 -0.28
C ASN A 16 -11.09 4.34 -0.27
N LEU A 17 -12.16 5.09 0.05
CA LEU A 17 -12.10 6.54 0.20
C LEU A 17 -11.14 6.94 1.32
N ALA A 18 -11.25 6.31 2.49
CA ALA A 18 -10.40 6.61 3.64
C ALA A 18 -8.93 6.29 3.36
N LEU A 19 -8.65 5.14 2.72
CA LEU A 19 -7.30 4.74 2.30
C LEU A 19 -6.73 5.74 1.29
N THR A 20 -7.52 6.14 0.29
CA THR A 20 -7.09 7.10 -0.73
C THR A 20 -6.77 8.45 -0.12
N LEU A 21 -7.63 8.97 0.76
CA LEU A 21 -7.43 10.25 1.42
C LEU A 21 -6.18 10.24 2.31
N PHE A 22 -5.99 9.16 3.09
CA PHE A 22 -4.81 9.00 3.93
C PHE A 22 -3.52 8.85 3.12
N TYR A 23 -3.56 8.11 2.00
CA TYR A 23 -2.45 7.98 1.06
C TYR A 23 -2.06 9.33 0.44
N LYS A 24 -3.04 10.17 0.10
CA LYS A 24 -2.79 11.51 -0.46
C LYS A 24 -2.18 12.46 0.58
N SER A 25 -2.69 12.44 1.80
CA SER A 25 -2.15 13.28 2.88
C SER A 25 -2.64 12.79 4.26
N PRO A 26 -1.74 12.22 5.09
CA PRO A 26 -2.05 11.88 6.47
C PRO A 26 -2.39 13.10 7.34
N THR A 27 -1.76 14.25 7.04
CA THR A 27 -2.01 15.52 7.77
C THR A 27 -3.40 16.05 7.48
N ALA A 28 -3.81 16.11 6.20
CA ALA A 28 -5.17 16.52 5.83
C ALA A 28 -6.22 15.54 6.36
N TYR A 29 -5.93 14.23 6.33
CA TYR A 29 -6.81 13.21 6.90
C TYR A 29 -7.06 13.44 8.41
N ASN A 30 -6.00 13.70 9.17
CA ASN A 30 -6.10 14.00 10.60
C ASN A 30 -6.84 15.32 10.86
N PHE A 31 -6.57 16.35 10.06
CA PHE A 31 -7.30 17.62 10.14
C PHE A 31 -8.81 17.42 9.93
N LEU A 32 -9.22 16.67 8.90
CA LEU A 32 -10.63 16.39 8.63
C LEU A 32 -11.30 15.64 9.79
N ARG A 33 -10.57 14.72 10.43
CA ARG A 33 -11.03 14.06 11.67
C ARG A 33 -11.25 15.05 12.81
N LEU A 34 -10.35 16.02 12.99
CA LEU A 34 -10.48 17.06 14.01
C LEU A 34 -11.68 17.97 13.73
N GLN A 35 -12.06 18.16 12.47
CA GLN A 35 -13.29 18.86 12.08
C GLN A 35 -14.55 18.00 12.23
N ASN A 36 -14.51 16.96 13.07
CA ASN A 36 -15.62 16.03 13.34
C ASN A 36 -16.15 15.28 12.10
N ILE A 37 -15.33 15.15 11.06
CA ILE A 37 -15.70 14.29 9.94
C ILE A 37 -15.51 12.84 10.35
N ASN A 38 -16.56 12.05 10.16
CA ASN A 38 -16.59 10.65 10.53
C ASN A 38 -15.71 9.80 9.59
N LEU A 39 -14.46 9.62 9.98
CA LEU A 39 -13.46 8.82 9.28
C LEU A 39 -12.90 7.72 10.19
N PRO A 40 -12.41 6.58 9.66
CA PRO A 40 -11.70 5.56 10.44
C PRO A 40 -10.51 6.12 11.24
N ALA A 41 -10.12 5.46 12.34
CA ALA A 41 -8.94 5.88 13.09
C ALA A 41 -7.66 5.60 12.27
N PRO A 42 -6.58 6.40 12.42
CA PRO A 42 -5.31 6.13 11.75
C PRO A 42 -4.76 4.72 12.03
N SER A 43 -4.97 4.19 13.25
CA SER A 43 -4.62 2.81 13.59
C SER A 43 -5.40 1.78 12.77
N THR A 44 -6.69 2.03 12.52
CA THR A 44 -7.53 1.20 11.66
C THR A 44 -7.04 1.22 10.21
N ILE A 45 -6.66 2.39 9.70
CA ILE A 45 -6.08 2.52 8.36
C ILE A 45 -4.77 1.74 8.26
N ARG A 46 -3.84 1.94 9.19
CA ARG A 46 -2.55 1.21 9.20
C ARG A 46 -2.76 -0.29 9.24
N ARG A 47 -3.74 -0.78 10.01
CA ARG A 47 -4.11 -2.20 10.03
C ARG A 47 -4.65 -2.70 8.69
N TRP A 48 -5.44 -1.90 7.97
CA TRP A 48 -5.91 -2.27 6.63
C TRP A 48 -4.75 -2.33 5.62
N ILE A 49 -3.82 -1.38 5.70
CA ILE A 49 -2.61 -1.36 4.85
C ILE A 49 -1.71 -2.56 5.16
N GLY A 50 -1.40 -2.80 6.45
CA GLY A 50 -0.53 -3.89 6.89
C GLY A 50 -1.10 -5.30 6.65
N HIS A 51 -2.37 -5.42 6.27
CA HIS A 51 -2.90 -6.70 5.78
C HIS A 51 -2.27 -7.12 4.45
N SER A 52 -1.77 -6.16 3.66
CA SER A 52 -1.00 -6.43 2.46
C SER A 52 0.45 -6.74 2.84
N LYS A 53 0.73 -8.03 3.01
CA LYS A 53 2.04 -8.60 3.28
C LYS A 53 2.87 -8.67 1.99
N PHE A 54 4.02 -8.01 1.94
CA PHE A 54 4.94 -8.01 0.80
C PHE A 54 6.30 -8.56 1.22
N LEU A 55 6.88 -9.42 0.40
CA LEU A 55 8.25 -9.91 0.54
C LEU A 55 9.09 -9.40 -0.65
N PRO A 56 10.43 -9.34 -0.49
CA PRO A 56 11.33 -9.01 -1.59
C PRO A 56 11.15 -9.91 -2.80
N GLY A 57 11.56 -9.42 -3.97
CA GLY A 57 11.48 -10.13 -5.24
C GLY A 57 10.27 -9.74 -6.10
N LEU A 58 10.01 -10.56 -7.11
CA LEU A 58 8.98 -10.28 -8.12
C LEU A 58 7.59 -10.67 -7.63
N SER A 59 6.73 -9.68 -7.41
CA SER A 59 5.34 -9.92 -7.00
C SER A 59 4.46 -10.36 -8.18
N GLY A 60 4.01 -11.62 -8.17
CA GLY A 60 3.04 -12.11 -9.16
C GLY A 60 1.72 -11.32 -9.17
N ILE A 61 1.32 -10.79 -8.00
CA ILE A 61 0.13 -9.92 -7.87
C ILE A 61 0.33 -8.64 -8.67
N PHE A 62 1.50 -8.02 -8.60
CA PHE A 62 1.84 -6.82 -9.36
C PHE A 62 1.72 -7.05 -10.87
N PHE A 63 2.32 -8.13 -11.38
CA PHE A 63 2.21 -8.48 -12.80
C PHE A 63 0.77 -8.82 -13.21
N SER A 64 -0.01 -9.44 -12.33
CA SER A 64 -1.44 -9.70 -12.59
C SER A 64 -2.23 -8.39 -12.77
N HIS A 65 -1.92 -7.36 -11.98
CA HIS A 65 -2.56 -6.05 -12.10
C HIS A 65 -2.13 -5.31 -13.37
N ILE A 66 -0.85 -5.39 -13.73
CA ILE A 66 -0.36 -4.87 -15.02
C ILE A 66 -1.09 -5.54 -16.17
N LYS A 67 -1.21 -6.87 -16.15
CA LYS A 67 -1.92 -7.63 -17.18
C LYS A 67 -3.38 -7.18 -17.31
N LYS A 68 -4.11 -7.10 -16.19
CA LYS A 68 -5.52 -6.63 -16.18
C LYS A 68 -5.67 -5.21 -16.72
N LYS A 69 -4.74 -4.31 -16.36
CA LYS A 69 -4.75 -2.92 -16.85
C LYS A 69 -4.64 -2.82 -18.37
N PHE A 70 -3.98 -3.77 -19.02
CA PHE A 70 -3.73 -3.77 -20.47
C PHE A 70 -4.49 -4.83 -21.25
N GLU A 71 -5.35 -5.60 -20.58
CA GLU A 71 -6.15 -6.67 -21.18
C GLU A 71 -7.05 -6.15 -22.32
N HIS A 72 -7.63 -4.95 -22.16
CA HIS A 72 -8.50 -4.33 -23.15
C HIS A 72 -7.80 -3.35 -24.10
N LYS A 73 -6.47 -3.31 -24.10
CA LYS A 73 -5.68 -2.40 -24.95
C LYS A 73 -5.29 -3.06 -26.28
N THR A 74 -5.16 -2.27 -27.33
CA THR A 74 -4.74 -2.74 -28.67
C THR A 74 -3.28 -3.20 -28.66
N ASN A 75 -2.86 -4.04 -29.62
CA ASN A 75 -1.48 -4.56 -29.66
C ASN A 75 -0.42 -3.44 -29.68
N ASN A 76 -0.67 -2.34 -30.39
CA ASN A 76 0.23 -1.18 -30.39
C ASN A 76 0.31 -0.49 -29.02
N GLU A 77 -0.78 -0.49 -28.26
CA GLU A 77 -0.79 0.03 -26.89
C GLU A 77 -0.28 -0.97 -25.85
N ARG A 78 -0.08 -2.25 -26.18
CA ARG A 78 0.41 -3.28 -25.24
C ARG A 78 1.93 -3.31 -25.13
N SER A 79 2.65 -2.89 -26.17
CA SER A 79 4.11 -2.76 -26.12
C SER A 79 4.52 -1.64 -25.17
N ARG A 80 5.08 -2.00 -24.00
CA ARG A 80 5.63 -1.06 -23.02
C ARG A 80 6.91 -1.62 -22.43
N SER A 81 7.87 -0.74 -22.19
CA SER A 81 9.02 -1.04 -21.33
C SER A 81 8.62 -0.87 -19.87
N ILE A 82 9.19 -1.73 -19.02
CA ILE A 82 9.18 -1.55 -17.57
C ILE A 82 10.64 -1.35 -17.19
N SER A 83 10.96 -0.19 -16.66
CA SER A 83 12.31 0.17 -16.22
C SER A 83 12.32 0.26 -14.69
N PHE A 84 13.37 -0.28 -14.09
CA PHE A 84 13.61 -0.22 -12.65
C PHE A 84 15.02 0.32 -12.43
N ASP A 85 15.20 0.97 -11.31
CA ASP A 85 16.48 1.50 -10.85
C ASP A 85 16.63 1.18 -9.36
N GLU A 86 17.87 1.09 -8.90
CA GLU A 86 18.19 0.83 -7.51
C GLU A 86 18.20 2.15 -6.73
N MET A 87 17.91 2.09 -5.43
CA MET A 87 17.98 3.25 -4.55
C MET A 87 18.81 2.92 -3.32
N TYR A 88 19.68 3.85 -2.93
CA TYR A 88 20.40 3.74 -1.66
C TYR A 88 19.41 3.82 -0.51
N ILE A 89 19.38 2.79 0.33
CA ILE A 89 18.62 2.74 1.58
C ILE A 89 19.60 2.56 2.74
N LYS A 90 19.16 2.93 3.94
CA LYS A 90 19.97 2.77 5.15
C LYS A 90 20.12 1.27 5.48
N GLU A 91 21.35 0.82 5.65
CA GLU A 91 21.64 -0.49 6.22
C GLU A 91 21.14 -0.58 7.67
N PHE A 92 20.19 -1.48 7.92
CA PHE A 92 19.58 -1.69 9.22
C PHE A 92 18.97 -3.09 9.30
N LEU A 93 18.93 -3.66 10.52
CA LEU A 93 18.26 -4.92 10.81
C LEU A 93 16.98 -4.64 11.60
N GLU A 94 15.86 -5.18 11.12
CA GLU A 94 14.55 -5.04 11.77
C GLU A 94 13.92 -6.41 12.02
N TYR A 95 13.33 -6.61 13.20
CA TYR A 95 12.58 -7.84 13.46
C TYR A 95 11.15 -7.71 12.96
N SER A 96 10.79 -8.55 12.00
CA SER A 96 9.46 -8.60 11.42
C SER A 96 8.54 -9.48 12.24
N LYS A 97 7.67 -8.87 13.04
CA LYS A 97 6.68 -9.61 13.86
C LYS A 97 5.69 -10.41 13.02
N ASP A 98 5.43 -9.96 11.81
CA ASP A 98 4.43 -10.56 10.92
C ASP A 98 4.92 -11.84 10.24
N TYR A 99 6.23 -11.99 10.07
CA TYR A 99 6.87 -13.14 9.43
C TYR A 99 7.80 -13.93 10.35
N ASP A 100 8.03 -13.43 11.57
CA ASP A 100 8.87 -14.03 12.60
C ASP A 100 10.32 -14.29 12.15
N PHE A 101 10.92 -13.28 11.50
CA PHE A 101 12.34 -13.31 11.13
C PHE A 101 12.97 -11.91 11.18
N ILE A 102 14.30 -11.87 11.19
CA ILE A 102 15.07 -10.62 11.14
C ILE A 102 15.25 -10.23 9.66
N GLU A 103 14.60 -9.14 9.26
CA GLU A 103 14.78 -8.47 7.97
C GLU A 103 16.07 -7.65 8.00
N GLY A 104 16.79 -7.62 6.89
CA GLY A 104 18.05 -6.90 6.75
C GLY A 104 18.25 -6.34 5.36
N PHE A 105 19.44 -5.78 5.14
CA PHE A 105 19.84 -5.31 3.82
C PHE A 105 20.12 -6.52 2.91
N GLU A 106 19.31 -6.68 1.86
CA GLU A 106 19.49 -7.70 0.83
C GLU A 106 20.38 -7.12 -0.28
N ASP A 107 21.68 -7.40 -0.24
CA ASP A 107 22.57 -7.20 -1.38
C ASP A 107 22.56 -8.50 -2.20
N PHE A 108 22.23 -8.42 -3.49
CA PHE A 108 22.27 -9.56 -4.42
C PHE A 108 23.70 -10.08 -4.68
N GLY A 109 24.67 -9.73 -3.84
CA GLY A 109 26.00 -10.34 -3.78
C GLY A 109 26.92 -9.93 -4.92
N HIS A 110 26.70 -8.79 -5.57
CA HIS A 110 27.47 -8.36 -6.74
C HIS A 110 28.69 -7.50 -6.41
N TYR A 111 28.95 -7.19 -5.14
CA TYR A 111 30.06 -6.35 -4.68
C TYR A 111 31.04 -7.05 -3.71
N ALA A 112 31.10 -8.39 -3.72
CA ALA A 112 32.13 -9.16 -3.00
C ALA A 112 33.27 -9.60 -3.91
#